data_AF-A0A440WQD7-F1
#
_entry.id   AF-A0A440WQD7-F1
#
_cell.length_a   1.000
_cell.length_b   1.000
_cell.length_c   1.000
_cell.angle_alpha   90.00
_cell.angle_beta   90.00
_cell.angle_gamma   90.00
#
_symmetry.space_group_name_H-M   'P 1'
#
loop_
_entity.id
_entity.type
_entity.pdbx_description
1 polymer ?
#
loop_
_entity_poly.entity_id
_entity_poly.type
_entity_poly.pdbx_seq_one_letter_code
_entity_poly.pdbx_strand_id
1 'polypeptide(L)'
;MRQAGLSCDEGNAHRFGATVGVGGLGWDVMEETYRALLLDGARRVGILAVPKTMPSAAAGQVSLRLGLRGPVFGVNSACASANHAIASAVDQIK
;
A
#
# COMPACT_ATOMS: atom_id res chain seq x y z
N MET A 1 -12.17 -10.58 0.75
CA MET A 1 -13.55 -10.08 0.53
C MET A 1 -14.41 -11.15 -0.15
N ARG A 2 -14.41 -11.30 -1.48
CA ARG A 2 -15.30 -12.25 -2.19
C ARG A 2 -15.27 -13.69 -1.66
N GLN A 3 -14.09 -14.28 -1.50
CA GLN A 3 -13.95 -15.66 -0.99
C GLN A 3 -14.46 -15.83 0.46
N ALA A 4 -14.37 -14.78 1.27
CA ALA A 4 -14.85 -14.78 2.65
C ALA A 4 -16.34 -14.39 2.77
N GLY A 5 -17.01 -14.07 1.66
CA GLY A 5 -18.39 -13.56 1.68
C GLY A 5 -18.55 -12.19 2.35
N LEU A 6 -17.47 -11.40 2.46
CA LEU A 6 -17.48 -10.09 3.11
C LEU A 6 -17.73 -8.97 2.08
N SER A 7 -18.56 -8.00 2.46
CA SER A 7 -18.84 -6.77 1.72
C SER A 7 -18.60 -5.53 2.58
N CYS A 8 -18.01 -4.51 1.97
CA CYS A 8 -17.77 -3.21 2.57
C CYS A 8 -18.70 -2.17 1.92
N ASP A 9 -19.40 -1.39 2.74
CA ASP A 9 -20.32 -0.33 2.34
C ASP A 9 -20.16 0.88 3.27
N GLU A 10 -20.93 1.96 3.03
CA GLU A 10 -20.84 3.17 3.86
C GLU A 10 -21.18 2.93 5.33
N GLY A 11 -22.05 1.97 5.64
CA GLY A 11 -22.47 1.67 7.01
C GLY A 11 -21.38 0.97 7.83
N ASN A 12 -20.44 0.29 7.18
CA ASN A 12 -19.41 -0.49 7.87
C ASN A 12 -17.96 -0.16 7.47
N ALA A 13 -17.71 0.75 6.52
CA ALA A 13 -16.38 1.03 5.97
C ALA A 13 -15.30 1.35 7.01
N HIS A 14 -15.66 2.02 8.11
CA HIS A 14 -14.72 2.35 9.20
C HIS A 14 -14.30 1.14 10.05
N ARG A 15 -14.99 0.01 9.91
CA ARG A 15 -14.64 -1.27 10.55
C ARG A 15 -13.73 -2.14 9.70
N PHE A 16 -13.51 -1.76 8.43
CA PHE A 16 -12.60 -2.46 7.54
C PHE A 16 -11.33 -1.65 7.29
N GLY A 17 -10.19 -2.28 7.55
CA GLY A 17 -8.86 -1.73 7.28
C GLY A 17 -8.08 -2.56 6.27
N ALA A 18 -6.91 -2.06 5.88
CA ALA A 18 -5.95 -2.78 5.03
C ALA A 18 -4.53 -2.62 5.55
N THR A 19 -3.96 -3.71 6.05
CA THR A 19 -2.55 -3.82 6.38
C THR A 19 -1.89 -4.72 5.34
N VAL A 20 -0.92 -4.20 4.59
CA VAL A 20 -0.24 -4.95 3.53
C VAL A 20 1.26 -5.00 3.80
N GLY A 21 1.79 -6.22 3.85
CA GLY A 21 3.23 -6.44 3.98
C GLY A 21 3.93 -6.19 2.65
N VAL A 22 5.00 -5.40 2.66
CA VAL A 22 5.81 -5.09 1.47
C VAL A 22 7.28 -5.19 1.85
N GLY A 23 8.01 -6.10 1.20
CA GLY A 23 9.45 -6.29 1.49
C GLY A 23 10.35 -5.20 0.91
N GLY A 24 9.82 -4.42 -0.05
CA GLY A 24 10.52 -3.33 -0.72
C GLY A 24 9.55 -2.21 -1.10
N LEU A 25 9.92 -1.44 -2.11
CA LEU A 25 9.18 -0.29 -2.61
C LEU A 25 9.06 -0.39 -4.15
N GLY A 26 8.45 0.62 -4.79
CA GLY A 26 8.36 0.68 -6.26
C GLY A 26 9.72 0.95 -6.93
N TRP A 27 10.57 -0.07 -6.99
CA TRP A 27 11.95 0.01 -7.51
C TRP A 27 12.00 0.37 -8.99
N ASP A 28 11.08 -0.18 -9.77
CA ASP A 28 10.87 0.15 -11.18
C ASP A 28 10.62 1.65 -11.38
N VAL A 29 9.73 2.23 -10.58
CA VAL A 29 9.41 3.66 -10.63
C VAL A 29 10.56 4.52 -10.16
N MET A 30 11.31 4.06 -9.14
CA MET A 30 12.51 4.77 -8.70
C MET A 30 13.58 4.80 -9.78
N GLU A 31 13.83 3.68 -10.46
CA GLU A 31 14.80 3.59 -11.53
C GLU A 31 14.39 4.46 -12.73
N GLU A 32 13.14 4.36 -13.17
CA GLU A 32 12.59 5.19 -14.25
C GLU A 32 12.71 6.68 -13.93
N THR A 33 12.33 7.07 -12.70
CA THR A 33 12.42 8.46 -12.25
C THR A 33 13.86 8.94 -12.17
N TYR A 34 14.78 8.10 -11.70
CA TYR A 34 16.20 8.41 -11.62
C TYR A 34 16.79 8.63 -13.02
N ARG A 35 16.55 7.70 -13.95
CA ARG A 35 16.99 7.79 -15.35
C ARG A 35 16.43 9.05 -16.01
N ALA A 36 15.14 9.33 -15.84
CA ALA A 36 14.50 10.50 -16.45
C ALA A 36 15.17 11.81 -16.00
N LEU A 37 15.48 11.94 -14.70
CA LEU A 37 16.11 13.15 -14.16
C LEU A 37 17.59 13.30 -14.56
N LEU A 38 18.38 12.24 -14.45
CA LEU A 38 19.84 12.31 -14.57
C LEU A 38 20.36 12.08 -15.98
N LEU A 39 19.66 11.26 -16.77
CA LEU A 39 20.09 10.87 -18.11
C LEU A 39 19.29 11.59 -19.20
N ASP A 40 17.98 11.74 -18.99
CA ASP A 40 17.07 12.22 -20.04
C ASP A 40 16.70 13.71 -19.89
N GLY A 41 17.23 14.39 -18.87
CA GLY A 41 17.09 15.85 -18.69
C GLY A 41 15.70 16.30 -18.22
N ALA A 42 14.90 15.42 -17.60
CA ALA A 42 13.60 15.79 -17.08
C ALA A 42 13.73 16.86 -15.98
N ARG A 43 12.92 17.93 -16.08
CA ARG A 43 12.96 19.04 -15.12
C ARG A 43 12.39 18.68 -13.73
N ARG A 44 11.56 17.64 -13.64
CA ARG A 44 10.91 17.18 -12.41
C ARG A 44 10.52 15.71 -12.49
N VAL A 45 10.31 15.10 -11.33
CA VAL A 45 9.74 13.75 -11.21
C VAL A 45 8.27 13.70 -11.67
N GLY A 46 7.82 12.52 -12.08
CA GLY A 46 6.40 12.30 -12.39
C GLY A 46 5.53 12.50 -11.15
N ILE A 47 4.32 13.06 -11.33
CA ILE A 47 3.39 13.39 -10.23
C ILE A 47 3.05 12.15 -9.39
N LEU A 48 2.95 10.98 -10.04
CA LEU A 48 2.63 9.72 -9.38
C LEU A 48 3.86 8.95 -8.88
N ALA A 49 5.08 9.47 -9.02
CA ALA A 49 6.28 8.77 -8.59
C ALA A 49 6.22 8.43 -7.10
N VAL A 50 5.92 9.42 -6.25
CA VAL A 50 5.83 9.22 -4.79
C VAL A 50 4.73 8.23 -4.40
N PRO A 51 3.46 8.37 -4.86
CA PRO A 51 2.41 7.38 -4.60
C PRO A 51 2.71 5.96 -5.09
N LYS A 52 3.48 5.79 -6.16
CA LYS A 52 3.85 4.47 -6.67
C LYS A 52 5.04 3.85 -5.94
N THR A 53 5.93 4.67 -5.37
CA THR A 53 7.11 4.19 -4.66
C THR A 53 6.85 3.95 -3.17
N MET A 54 5.96 4.70 -2.52
CA MET A 54 5.80 4.62 -1.05
C MET A 54 5.43 3.19 -0.58
N PRO A 55 6.01 2.67 0.52
CA PRO A 55 5.67 1.34 1.05
C PRO A 55 4.19 1.17 1.41
N SER A 56 3.50 2.25 1.77
CA SER A 56 2.06 2.24 2.06
C SER A 56 1.16 2.17 0.81
N ALA A 57 1.73 2.30 -0.40
CA ALA A 57 0.98 2.38 -1.64
C ALA A 57 0.06 1.17 -1.85
N ALA A 58 0.56 -0.04 -1.57
CA ALA A 58 -0.20 -1.26 -1.73
C ALA A 58 -1.45 -1.28 -0.82
N ALA A 59 -1.29 -0.92 0.45
CA ALA A 59 -2.40 -0.81 1.40
C ALA A 59 -3.40 0.28 0.98
N GLY A 60 -2.90 1.44 0.56
CA GLY A 60 -3.72 2.55 0.07
C GLY A 60 -4.55 2.17 -1.16
N GLN A 61 -3.95 1.47 -2.13
CA GLN A 61 -4.66 0.99 -3.33
C GLN A 61 -5.75 -0.03 -2.99
N VAL A 62 -5.49 -0.95 -2.06
CA VAL A 62 -6.50 -1.89 -1.56
C VAL A 62 -7.66 -1.14 -0.88
N SER A 63 -7.36 -0.15 -0.05
CA SER A 63 -8.36 0.71 0.59
C SER A 63 -9.21 1.45 -0.43
N LEU A 64 -8.60 2.14 -1.39
CA LEU A 64 -9.29 2.88 -2.46
C LEU A 64 -10.20 1.95 -3.28
N ARG A 65 -9.70 0.78 -3.65
CA ARG A 65 -10.45 -0.16 -4.49
C ARG A 65 -11.63 -0.80 -3.77
N LEU A 66 -11.53 -1.02 -2.46
CA LEU A 66 -12.53 -1.74 -1.67
C LEU A 66 -13.36 -0.82 -0.76
N GLY A 67 -13.11 0.49 -0.77
CA GLY A 67 -13.85 1.46 0.06
C GLY A 67 -13.54 1.40 1.55
N LEU A 68 -12.35 0.93 1.93
CA LEU A 68 -11.98 0.68 3.33
C LEU A 68 -11.58 2.00 4.01
N ARG A 69 -12.14 2.29 5.19
CA ARG A 69 -11.91 3.55 5.93
C ARG A 69 -11.43 3.36 7.37
N GLY A 70 -11.16 2.12 7.78
CA GLY A 70 -10.45 1.81 9.03
C GLY A 70 -8.94 2.03 8.93
N PRO A 71 -8.12 1.37 9.77
CA PRO A 71 -6.66 1.47 9.71
C PRO A 71 -6.09 1.01 8.36
N VAL A 72 -5.28 1.85 7.71
CA VAL A 72 -4.66 1.55 6.40
C VAL A 72 -3.18 1.92 6.43
N PHE A 73 -2.30 0.92 6.35
CA PHE A 73 -0.85 1.15 6.35
C PHE A 73 -0.06 -0.05 5.78
N GLY A 74 1.16 0.23 5.32
CA GLY A 74 2.11 -0.80 4.90
C GLY A 74 2.99 -1.27 6.06
N VAL A 75 3.41 -2.54 6.04
CA VAL A 75 4.38 -3.11 7.00
C VAL A 75 5.60 -3.59 6.24
N ASN A 76 6.80 -3.21 6.69
CA ASN A 76 8.05 -3.65 6.09
C ASN A 76 9.02 -4.17 7.15
N SER A 77 9.30 -5.46 7.09
CA SER A 77 10.34 -6.19 7.83
C SER A 77 11.06 -7.16 6.91
N ALA A 78 11.34 -6.72 5.68
CA ALA A 78 11.92 -7.53 4.61
C ALA A 78 11.11 -8.82 4.37
N CYS A 79 11.73 -10.00 4.42
CA CYS A 79 11.07 -11.28 4.17
C CYS A 79 9.94 -11.58 5.16
N ALA A 80 9.98 -11.01 6.37
CA ALA A 80 8.97 -11.22 7.40
C ALA A 80 7.76 -10.28 7.27
N SER A 81 7.72 -9.39 6.28
CA SER A 81 6.71 -8.32 6.16
C SER A 81 5.29 -8.85 6.15
N ALA A 82 5.03 -9.95 5.45
CA ALA A 82 3.71 -10.55 5.40
C ALA A 82 3.26 -11.09 6.77
N ASN A 83 4.17 -11.76 7.50
CA ASN A 83 3.88 -12.27 8.84
C ASN A 83 3.59 -11.14 9.82
N HIS A 84 4.39 -10.07 9.79
CA HIS A 84 4.16 -8.90 10.64
C HIS A 84 2.89 -8.14 10.26
N ALA A 85 2.53 -8.08 8.96
CA ALA A 85 1.27 -7.49 8.52
C ALA A 85 0.07 -8.24 9.09
N ILE A 86 0.10 -9.57 9.07
CA ILE A 86 -0.96 -10.42 9.65
C ILE A 86 -1.03 -10.21 11.17
N ALA A 87 0.11 -10.25 11.88
CA ALA A 87 0.15 -10.05 13.32
C ALA A 87 -0.39 -8.67 13.72
N SER A 88 0.03 -7.62 13.02
CA SER A 88 -0.46 -6.26 13.23
C SER A 88 -1.95 -6.14 12.95
N ALA A 89 -2.47 -6.76 11.88
CA ALA A 89 -3.90 -6.76 11.59
C ALA A 89 -4.72 -7.47 12.67
N VAL A 90 -4.22 -8.59 13.20
CA VAL A 90 -4.85 -9.29 14.33
C VAL A 90 -4.91 -8.40 15.57
N ASP A 91 -3.83 -7.67 15.88
CA ASP A 91 -3.80 -6.76 17.03
C ASP A 91 -4.76 -5.56 16.88
N GLN A 92 -5.09 -5.14 15.65
CA GLN A 92 -6.10 -4.10 15.40
C GLN A 92 -7.55 -4.59 15.56
N ILE A 93 -7.78 -5.90 15.52
CA ILE A 93 -9.12 -6.51 15.65
C ILE A 93 -9.43 -6.85 17.12
N LYS A 94 -8.40 -7.11 17.93
CA LYS A 94 -8.52 -7.38 19.37
C LYS A 94 -9.10 -6.17 20.11
#